data_AF-A0A430JBW2-F1
#
_entry.id   AF-A0A430JBW2-F1
#
_cell.length_a   1.000
_cell.length_b   1.000
_cell.length_c   1.000
_cell.angle_alpha   90.00
_cell.angle_beta   90.00
_cell.angle_gamma   90.00
#
_symmetry.space_group_name_H-M   'P 1'
#
loop_
_entity.id
_entity.type
_entity.pdbx_description
1 polymer ?
#
loop_
_entity_poly.entity_id
_entity_poly.type
_entity_poly.pdbx_seq_one_letter_code
_entity_poly.pdbx_strand_id
1 'polypeptide(L)'
;MAEVAILAYFHSPEQAEGAAAKLKALRAIDVRVDRFTNNLGFELENAMADSIVSSDHDVDTVGLDVVLTAVVDAETREQAARVIEDAGGKI
;
A
#
# COMPACT_ATOMS: atom_id res chain seq x y z
N MET A 1 -19.47 -1.72 -18.23
CA MET A 1 -18.12 -2.27 -18.01
C MET A 1 -17.21 -1.08 -17.78
N ALA A 2 -17.13 -0.66 -16.53
CA ALA A 2 -16.31 0.47 -16.12
C ALA A 2 -15.27 -0.10 -15.15
N GLU A 3 -14.03 -0.18 -15.59
CA GLU A 3 -12.94 -0.71 -14.79
C GLU A 3 -12.47 0.40 -13.84
N VAL A 4 -12.35 0.06 -12.56
CA VAL A 4 -11.89 0.99 -11.53
C VAL A 4 -10.67 0.41 -10.83
N ALA A 5 -9.64 1.25 -10.71
CA ALA A 5 -8.49 0.94 -9.89
C ALA A 5 -8.78 1.34 -8.43
N ILE A 6 -8.44 0.45 -7.52
CA ILE A 6 -8.48 0.65 -6.08
C ILE A 6 -7.04 0.65 -5.58
N LEU A 7 -6.67 1.70 -4.86
CA LEU A 7 -5.38 1.83 -4.22
C LEU A 7 -5.56 1.64 -2.72
N ALA A 8 -4.86 0.69 -2.16
CA ALA A 8 -4.96 0.33 -0.75
C ALA A 8 -3.58 0.33 -0.11
N TYR A 9 -3.47 0.88 1.08
CA TYR A 9 -2.24 0.96 1.82
C TYR A 9 -2.25 -0.02 2.98
N PHE A 10 -1.12 -0.69 3.19
CA PHE A 10 -0.95 -1.72 4.20
C PHE A 10 0.31 -1.48 5.02
N HIS A 11 0.20 -1.76 6.32
CA HIS A 11 1.32 -1.67 7.25
C HIS A 11 2.29 -2.85 7.14
N SER A 12 1.89 -3.94 6.48
CA SER A 12 2.74 -5.12 6.30
C SER A 12 2.43 -5.84 4.99
N PRO A 13 3.44 -6.48 4.36
CA PRO A 13 3.25 -7.21 3.11
C PRO A 13 2.29 -8.40 3.26
N GLU A 14 2.29 -9.08 4.42
CA GLU A 14 1.36 -10.19 4.68
C GLU A 14 -0.11 -9.76 4.59
N GLN A 15 -0.43 -8.56 5.08
CA GLN A 15 -1.80 -8.01 5.02
C GLN A 15 -2.20 -7.70 3.57
N ALA A 16 -1.27 -7.11 2.79
CA ALA A 16 -1.48 -6.85 1.37
C ALA A 16 -1.63 -8.15 0.56
N GLU A 17 -0.82 -9.17 0.83
CA GLU A 17 -0.94 -10.50 0.20
C GLU A 17 -2.29 -11.16 0.52
N GLY A 18 -2.75 -11.05 1.77
CA GLY A 18 -4.07 -11.53 2.18
C GLY A 18 -5.22 -10.84 1.43
N ALA A 19 -5.15 -9.52 1.28
CA ALA A 19 -6.10 -8.76 0.47
C ALA A 19 -6.03 -9.15 -1.01
N ALA A 20 -4.82 -9.29 -1.56
CA ALA A 20 -4.61 -9.68 -2.95
C ALA A 20 -5.18 -11.06 -3.26
N ALA A 21 -5.02 -12.03 -2.36
CA ALA A 21 -5.59 -13.36 -2.51
C ALA A 21 -7.13 -13.32 -2.55
N LYS A 22 -7.75 -12.55 -1.65
CA LYS A 22 -9.21 -12.37 -1.62
C LYS A 22 -9.72 -11.60 -2.86
N LEU A 23 -9.00 -10.58 -3.32
CA LEU A 23 -9.34 -9.83 -4.54
C LEU A 23 -9.22 -10.71 -5.80
N LYS A 24 -8.21 -11.58 -5.88
CA LYS A 24 -8.12 -12.59 -6.95
C LYS A 24 -9.31 -13.55 -6.94
N ALA A 25 -9.79 -13.95 -5.76
CA ALA A 25 -10.99 -14.78 -5.64
C ALA A 25 -12.27 -14.05 -6.11
N LEU A 26 -12.32 -12.72 -5.97
CA LEU A 26 -13.40 -11.85 -6.45
C LEU A 26 -13.34 -11.54 -7.95
N ARG A 27 -12.47 -12.21 -8.72
CA ARG A 27 -12.21 -11.92 -10.14
C ARG A 27 -11.71 -10.50 -10.38
N ALA A 28 -10.83 -9.99 -9.51
CA ALA A 28 -10.05 -8.81 -9.85
C ALA A 28 -9.31 -9.05 -11.19
N ILE A 29 -9.34 -8.03 -12.04
CA ILE A 29 -8.79 -8.05 -13.40
C ILE A 29 -7.26 -8.04 -13.32
N ASP A 30 -6.71 -7.20 -12.45
CA ASP A 30 -5.27 -7.14 -12.14
C ASP A 30 -5.09 -6.82 -10.65
N VAL A 31 -4.07 -7.40 -10.02
CA VAL A 31 -3.70 -7.08 -8.63
C VAL A 31 -2.18 -7.02 -8.52
N ARG A 32 -1.68 -5.88 -8.06
CA ARG A 32 -0.26 -5.65 -7.77
C ARG A 32 -0.07 -5.26 -6.32
N VAL A 33 1.00 -5.77 -5.74
CA VAL A 33 1.49 -5.38 -4.42
C VAL A 33 2.89 -4.82 -4.63
N ASP A 34 3.09 -3.58 -4.25
CA ASP A 34 4.34 -2.85 -4.37
C ASP A 34 4.81 -2.44 -2.96
N ARG A 35 6.07 -2.70 -2.63
CA ARG A 35 6.65 -2.24 -1.37
C ARG A 35 7.20 -0.85 -1.58
N PHE A 36 6.48 0.14 -1.05
CA PHE A 36 6.91 1.52 -1.02
C PHE A 36 7.68 1.76 0.29
N THR A 37 8.95 1.33 0.33
CA THR A 37 9.86 1.91 1.32
C THR A 37 10.09 3.35 0.89
N ASN A 38 9.82 4.31 1.79
CA ASN A 38 10.12 5.73 1.59
C ASN A 38 11.66 5.95 1.61
N ASN A 39 12.37 5.31 0.68
CA ASN A 39 13.82 5.37 0.53
C ASN A 39 14.28 6.69 -0.10
N LEU A 40 13.35 7.57 -0.50
CA LEU A 40 13.64 8.92 -0.96
C LEU A 40 14.13 9.84 0.18
N GLY A 41 13.92 9.46 1.44
CA GLY A 41 14.61 10.09 2.58
C GLY A 41 16.04 9.57 2.77
N PHE A 42 16.32 8.31 2.44
CA PHE A 42 17.57 7.65 2.83
C PHE A 42 18.78 7.99 1.93
N GLU A 43 18.57 8.31 0.66
CA GLU A 43 19.69 8.68 -0.25
C GLU A 43 20.12 10.14 -0.14
N LEU A 44 19.23 11.05 0.25
CA LEU A 44 19.61 12.42 0.62
C LEU A 44 20.17 12.46 2.04
N GLU A 45 19.66 11.63 2.96
CA GLU A 45 20.17 11.55 4.33
C GLU A 45 21.56 10.91 4.39
N ASN A 46 21.89 9.88 3.61
CA ASN A 46 23.25 9.30 3.63
C ASN A 46 24.34 10.24 3.06
N ALA A 47 23.97 11.24 2.26
CA ALA A 47 24.88 12.32 1.83
C ALA A 47 24.98 13.47 2.85
N MET A 48 24.09 13.54 3.84
CA MET A 48 23.99 14.61 4.85
C MET A 48 24.23 14.13 6.30
N ALA A 49 24.13 12.83 6.56
CA ALA A 49 24.16 12.19 7.87
C ALA A 49 25.57 12.04 8.46
N ASP A 50 26.63 12.37 7.70
CA ASP A 50 27.97 12.50 8.26
C ASP A 50 28.10 13.72 9.20
N SER A 51 27.19 14.72 9.12
CA SER A 51 27.41 15.98 9.84
C SER A 51 26.26 16.55 10.69
N ILE A 52 25.06 15.96 10.73
CA ILE A 52 23.93 16.50 11.49
C ILE A 52 23.11 15.41 12.17
N VAL A 53 23.77 14.69 13.09
CA VAL A 53 23.10 14.03 14.21
C VAL A 53 22.51 15.10 15.13
N SER A 54 21.33 15.63 14.80
CA SER A 54 20.38 16.28 15.71
C SER A 54 19.27 16.93 14.90
N SER A 55 18.13 16.25 14.74
CA SER A 55 16.80 16.84 14.82
C SER A 55 15.81 15.69 14.94
N ASP A 56 15.15 15.65 16.08
CA ASP A 56 13.81 15.10 16.32
C ASP A 56 12.92 15.31 15.07
N HIS A 57 12.96 14.36 14.14
CA HIS A 57 12.03 14.31 13.03
C HIS A 57 11.14 13.13 13.36
N ASP A 58 10.03 13.42 14.05
CA ASP A 58 8.78 12.69 13.89
C ASP A 58 8.39 12.78 12.40
N VAL A 59 9.16 12.09 11.55
CA VAL A 59 8.62 11.64 10.28
C VAL A 59 7.64 10.59 10.77
N ASP A 60 6.40 11.01 10.92
CA ASP A 60 5.24 10.14 10.77
C ASP A 60 5.36 9.56 9.36
N THR A 61 6.33 8.64 9.21
CA THR A 61 6.44 7.71 8.12
C THR A 61 5.28 6.80 8.42
N VAL A 62 4.07 7.29 8.11
CA VAL A 62 2.81 6.60 8.26
C VAL A 62 3.11 5.19 7.79
N GLY A 63 3.17 4.24 8.72
CA GLY A 63 3.97 3.01 8.60
C GLY A 63 3.39 2.02 7.60
N LEU A 64 3.10 2.48 6.40
CA LEU A 64 2.47 1.85 5.27
C LEU A 64 3.60 1.58 4.28
N ASP A 65 4.40 0.55 4.59
CA ASP A 65 5.52 0.13 3.75
C ASP A 65 5.05 -0.52 2.43
N VAL A 66 3.74 -0.82 2.31
CA VAL A 66 3.19 -1.59 1.19
C VAL A 66 1.94 -0.95 0.62
N VAL A 67 1.90 -0.82 -0.71
CA VAL A 67 0.72 -0.39 -1.47
C VAL A 67 0.22 -1.54 -2.34
N LEU A 68 -1.08 -1.75 -2.33
CA LEU A 68 -1.78 -2.70 -3.18
C LEU A 68 -2.62 -1.92 -4.18
N THR A 69 -2.39 -2.20 -5.47
CA THR A 69 -3.20 -1.68 -6.57
C THR A 69 -4.02 -2.82 -7.15
N ALA A 70 -5.34 -2.73 -7.10
CA ALA A 70 -6.22 -3.72 -7.70
C ALA A 70 -7.17 -3.08 -8.70
N VAL A 71 -7.25 -3.66 -9.90
CA VAL A 71 -8.20 -3.29 -10.94
C VAL A 71 -9.39 -4.24 -10.85
N VAL A 72 -10.56 -3.71 -10.57
CA VAL A 72 -11.82 -4.45 -10.45
C VAL A 72 -12.89 -3.78 -11.31
N ASP A 73 -13.96 -4.50 -11.64
CA ASP A 73 -15.13 -3.85 -12.24
C ASP A 73 -15.82 -2.95 -11.20
N ALA A 74 -16.44 -1.87 -11.65
CA ALA A 74 -17.21 -0.95 -10.83
C ALA A 74 -18.30 -1.66 -10.01
N GLU A 75 -18.89 -2.74 -10.53
CA GLU A 75 -19.88 -3.55 -9.79
C GLU A 75 -19.28 -4.27 -8.57
N THR A 76 -17.99 -4.61 -8.62
CA THR A 76 -17.28 -5.33 -7.55
C THR A 76 -16.52 -4.37 -6.62
N ARG A 77 -16.48 -3.06 -6.91
CA ARG A 77 -15.74 -2.05 -6.13
C ARG A 77 -16.09 -2.09 -4.64
N GLU A 78 -17.38 -2.11 -4.30
CA GLU A 78 -17.83 -2.12 -2.91
C GLU A 78 -17.42 -3.40 -2.18
N GLN A 79 -17.48 -4.54 -2.87
CA GLN A 79 -17.07 -5.82 -2.31
C GLN A 79 -15.56 -5.92 -2.12
N ALA A 80 -14.79 -5.39 -3.09
CA ALA A 80 -13.34 -5.29 -3.02
C ALA A 80 -12.88 -4.38 -1.87
N ALA A 81 -13.54 -3.24 -1.68
CA ALA A 81 -13.29 -2.32 -0.57
C ALA A 81 -13.42 -3.05 0.78
N ARG A 82 -14.53 -3.77 0.97
CA ARG A 82 -14.78 -4.54 2.19
C ARG A 82 -13.72 -5.60 2.46
N VAL A 83 -13.22 -6.25 1.41
CA VAL A 83 -12.15 -7.26 1.50
C VAL A 83 -10.83 -6.65 1.94
N ILE A 84 -10.51 -5.46 1.43
CA ILE A 84 -9.28 -4.73 1.77
C ILE A 84 -9.34 -4.27 3.23
N GLU A 85 -10.47 -3.70 3.66
CA GLU A 85 -10.67 -3.29 5.05
C GLU A 85 -10.60 -4.47 6.03
N ASP A 86 -11.20 -5.62 5.68
CA ASP A 86 -11.13 -6.86 6.46
C ASP A 86 -9.70 -7.44 6.55
N ALA A 87 -8.86 -7.15 5.55
CA ALA A 87 -7.45 -7.50 5.57
C ALA A 87 -6.56 -6.49 6.34
N GLY A 88 -7.14 -5.41 6.89
CA GLY A 88 -6.42 -4.36 7.61
C GLY A 88 -5.85 -3.26 6.71
N GLY A 89 -6.23 -3.23 5.44
CA GLY A 89 -5.83 -2.19 4.49
C GLY A 89 -6.72 -0.95 4.59
N LYS A 90 -6.14 0.21 4.26
CA LYS A 90 -6.86 1.48 4.15
C LYS A 90 -6.91 1.92 2.69
N ILE A 91 -8.09 2.28 2.20
CA ILE A 91 -8.40 2.72 0.83
C ILE A 91 -8.69 4.21 0.76
#